data_AF-A0A7S4HCU7-F1
#
_entry.id   AF-A0A7S4HCU7-F1
#
_cell.length_a   1.000
_cell.length_b   1.000
_cell.length_c   1.000
_cell.angle_alpha   90.00
_cell.angle_beta   90.00
_cell.angle_gamma   90.00
#
_symmetry.space_group_name_H-M   'P 1'
#
loop_
_entity.id
_entity.type
_entity.pdbx_description
1 polymer ?
#
loop_
_entity_poly.entity_id
_entity_poly.type
_entity_poly.pdbx_seq_one_letter_code
_entity_poly.pdbx_strand_id
1 'polypeptide(L)'
;PLDTYTRQTINNAVAKAAGACAFDIFWSAESGERLVSMQRVALMSGLCCHDPETQLSIHPTFGAWCAFRAAVVFDSEAPAGGPPPPCPDLLSDAERAAAREAMANALKATNEDRICEQLHGGEAMTTDVRLAWAALRNCVLLGRDQYRYSDLQLTYHYTKKKSVLMRALDASWEEEGSAHSYDSAQDDRPWH
;
A
#
# COMPACT_ATOMS: atom_id res chain seq x y z
N PRO A 1 -14.40 -0.75 -4.81
CA PRO A 1 -13.79 0.18 -5.80
C PRO A 1 -12.29 -0.04 -5.98
N LEU A 2 -11.50 0.08 -4.90
CA LEU A 2 -10.05 -0.06 -4.97
C LEU A 2 -9.60 -1.44 -5.48
N ASP A 3 -10.19 -2.52 -4.98
CA ASP A 3 -9.82 -3.88 -5.43
C ASP A 3 -10.22 -4.13 -6.89
N THR A 4 -11.37 -3.61 -7.32
CA THR A 4 -11.81 -3.67 -8.73
C THR A 4 -10.82 -2.95 -9.65
N TYR A 5 -10.47 -1.71 -9.30
CA TYR A 5 -9.48 -0.92 -10.04
C TYR A 5 -8.12 -1.64 -10.08
N THR A 6 -7.66 -2.13 -8.93
CA THR A 6 -6.38 -2.81 -8.80
C THR A 6 -6.34 -4.07 -9.67
N ARG A 7 -7.40 -4.89 -9.63
CA ARG A 7 -7.52 -6.09 -10.47
C ARG A 7 -7.46 -5.74 -11.94
N GLN A 8 -8.22 -4.74 -12.39
CA GLN A 8 -8.23 -4.32 -13.78
C GLN A 8 -6.86 -3.82 -14.24
N THR A 9 -6.23 -2.93 -13.47
CA THR A 9 -4.91 -2.37 -13.78
C THR A 9 -3.84 -3.46 -13.84
N ILE A 10 -3.79 -4.34 -12.85
CA ILE A 10 -2.80 -5.43 -12.79
C ILE A 10 -3.04 -6.44 -13.91
N ASN A 11 -4.29 -6.84 -14.18
CA ASN A 11 -4.61 -7.74 -15.29
C ASN A 11 -4.13 -7.17 -16.63
N ASN A 12 -4.38 -5.88 -16.89
CA ASN A 12 -3.95 -5.24 -18.12
C ASN A 12 -2.42 -5.19 -18.24
N ALA A 13 -1.72 -4.87 -17.15
CA ALA A 13 -0.26 -4.84 -17.12
C ALA A 13 0.36 -6.22 -17.33
N VAL A 14 -0.17 -7.24 -16.65
CA VAL A 14 0.30 -8.63 -16.77
C VAL A 14 0.01 -9.19 -18.15
N ALA A 15 -1.19 -8.97 -18.71
CA ALA A 15 -1.51 -9.42 -20.06
C ALA A 15 -0.55 -8.83 -21.11
N LYS A 16 -0.15 -7.56 -20.94
CA LYS A 16 0.86 -6.92 -21.80
C LYS A 16 2.27 -7.50 -21.59
N ALA A 17 2.65 -7.79 -20.35
CA ALA A 17 3.99 -8.26 -19.99
C ALA A 17 4.20 -9.76 -20.27
N ALA A 18 3.16 -10.58 -20.14
CA ALA A 18 3.23 -12.03 -20.27
C ALA A 18 3.57 -12.49 -21.68
N GLY A 19 3.15 -11.73 -22.71
CA GLY A 19 3.26 -12.18 -24.09
C GLY A 19 2.54 -13.52 -24.29
N ALA A 20 3.29 -14.56 -24.67
CA ALA A 20 2.79 -15.93 -24.83
C ALA A 20 2.96 -16.82 -23.58
N CYS A 21 3.58 -16.31 -22.51
CA CYS A 21 3.80 -17.05 -21.27
C CYS A 21 2.47 -17.26 -20.52
N ALA A 22 2.21 -18.49 -20.06
CA ALA A 22 1.13 -18.73 -19.12
C ALA A 22 1.44 -18.07 -17.77
N PHE A 23 0.42 -17.62 -17.06
CA PHE A 23 0.57 -16.98 -15.75
C PHE A 23 -0.64 -17.23 -14.85
N ASP A 24 -0.44 -17.10 -13.55
CA ASP A 24 -1.50 -17.01 -12.54
C ASP A 24 -1.29 -15.78 -11.64
N ILE A 25 -2.37 -15.25 -11.09
CA ILE A 25 -2.35 -14.08 -10.21
C ILE A 25 -3.07 -14.39 -8.90
N PHE A 26 -2.32 -14.34 -7.81
CA PHE A 26 -2.83 -14.45 -6.45
C PHE A 26 -3.09 -13.07 -5.89
N TRP A 27 -4.28 -12.81 -5.37
CA TRP A 27 -4.70 -11.49 -4.92
C TRP A 27 -4.67 -11.37 -3.40
N SER A 28 -4.35 -10.20 -2.88
CA SER A 28 -4.23 -9.97 -1.43
C SER A 28 -5.53 -10.12 -0.66
N ALA A 29 -6.67 -10.16 -1.36
CA ALA A 29 -8.00 -10.35 -0.81
C ALA A 29 -8.53 -11.79 -0.96
N GLU A 30 -7.73 -12.71 -1.54
CA GLU A 30 -8.10 -14.13 -1.63
C GLU A 30 -7.90 -14.85 -0.29
N SER A 31 -8.64 -15.94 -0.12
CA SER A 31 -8.60 -16.82 1.05
C SER A 31 -8.62 -18.29 0.62
N GLY A 32 -8.47 -19.21 1.58
CA GLY A 32 -8.45 -20.66 1.29
C GLY A 32 -7.21 -21.08 0.49
N GLU A 33 -7.39 -21.92 -0.52
CA GLU A 33 -6.29 -22.49 -1.32
C GLU A 33 -5.50 -21.45 -2.13
N ARG A 34 -6.07 -20.27 -2.36
CA ARG A 34 -5.41 -19.15 -3.07
C ARG A 34 -4.80 -18.12 -2.12
N LEU A 35 -4.86 -18.34 -0.80
CA LEU A 35 -4.25 -17.44 0.17
C LEU A 35 -2.72 -17.49 0.06
N VAL A 36 -2.12 -16.33 -0.14
CA VAL A 36 -0.65 -16.16 -0.12
C VAL A 36 -0.24 -15.09 0.89
N SER A 37 0.89 -15.33 1.56
CA SER A 37 1.46 -14.32 2.47
C SER A 37 2.17 -13.24 1.66
N MET A 38 1.46 -12.15 1.37
CA MET A 38 1.99 -11.03 0.60
C MET A 38 3.25 -10.40 1.22
N GLN A 39 3.31 -10.33 2.55
CA GLN A 39 4.48 -9.82 3.26
C GLN A 39 5.71 -10.71 3.04
N ARG A 40 5.54 -12.05 3.05
CA ARG A 40 6.64 -12.97 2.76
C ARG A 40 7.06 -12.91 1.31
N VAL A 41 6.12 -12.77 0.37
CA VAL A 41 6.45 -12.57 -1.05
C VAL A 41 7.28 -11.29 -1.22
N ALA A 42 6.88 -10.18 -0.59
CA ALA A 42 7.62 -8.92 -0.66
C ALA A 42 9.01 -8.99 0.00
N LEU A 43 9.15 -9.73 1.10
CA LEU A 43 10.44 -9.97 1.75
C LEU A 43 11.38 -10.78 0.85
N MET A 44 10.88 -11.90 0.30
CA MET A 44 11.67 -12.81 -0.53
C MET A 44 12.02 -12.23 -1.90
N SER A 45 11.26 -11.25 -2.38
CA SER A 45 11.56 -10.53 -3.62
C SER A 45 12.52 -9.36 -3.41
N GLY A 46 12.97 -9.09 -2.18
CA GLY A 46 13.81 -7.94 -1.86
C GLY A 46 13.07 -6.58 -1.97
N LEU A 47 11.74 -6.58 -2.13
CA LEU A 47 10.94 -5.37 -2.29
C LEU A 47 10.87 -4.55 -1.00
N CYS A 48 10.74 -5.23 0.14
CA CYS A 48 10.70 -4.59 1.47
C CYS A 48 11.51 -5.42 2.47
N CYS A 49 12.03 -4.76 3.51
CA CYS A 49 12.39 -5.47 4.73
C CYS A 49 11.14 -5.70 5.59
N HIS A 50 11.24 -6.62 6.55
CA HIS A 50 10.15 -6.98 7.44
C HIS A 50 10.62 -6.92 8.89
N ASP A 51 9.88 -6.19 9.72
CA ASP A 51 10.10 -6.21 11.17
C ASP A 51 9.27 -7.35 11.79
N PRO A 52 9.89 -8.41 12.32
CA PRO A 52 9.16 -9.55 12.88
C PRO A 52 8.44 -9.22 14.20
N GLU A 53 8.80 -8.15 14.90
CA GLU A 53 8.13 -7.77 16.15
C GLU A 53 6.82 -7.04 15.88
N THR A 54 6.80 -6.08 14.97
CA THR A 54 5.61 -5.27 14.65
C THR A 54 4.84 -5.75 13.43
N GLN A 55 5.39 -6.72 12.71
CA GLN A 55 4.88 -7.24 11.45
C GLN A 55 4.81 -6.21 10.32
N LEU A 56 5.46 -5.04 10.46
CA LEU A 56 5.52 -4.04 9.40
C LEU A 56 6.39 -4.52 8.24
N SER A 57 6.01 -4.12 7.03
CA SER A 57 6.85 -4.21 5.83
C SER A 57 7.29 -2.81 5.43
N ILE A 58 8.58 -2.64 5.17
CA ILE A 58 9.18 -1.31 5.00
C ILE A 58 9.87 -1.25 3.65
N HIS A 59 9.31 -0.41 2.78
CA HIS A 59 9.83 -0.16 1.45
C HIS A 59 10.95 0.90 1.52
N PRO A 60 12.06 0.73 0.77
CA PRO A 60 13.19 1.67 0.77
C PRO A 60 12.82 3.11 0.35
N THR A 61 11.71 3.29 -0.38
CA THR A 61 11.21 4.61 -0.78
C THR A 61 10.00 5.06 0.04
N PHE A 62 9.07 4.14 0.34
CA PHE A 62 7.74 4.50 0.85
C PHE A 62 7.61 4.24 2.37
N GLY A 63 8.66 3.70 3.01
CA GLY A 63 8.60 3.25 4.39
C GLY A 63 7.47 2.24 4.60
N ALA A 64 6.71 2.44 5.69
CA ALA A 64 5.53 1.62 6.01
C ALA A 64 4.26 2.01 5.21
N TRP A 65 4.35 2.93 4.25
CA TRP A 65 3.20 3.43 3.47
C TRP A 65 2.97 2.71 2.15
N CYS A 66 3.26 1.40 2.13
CA CYS A 66 2.98 0.52 1.00
C CYS A 66 1.91 -0.53 1.35
N ALA A 67 1.20 -1.02 0.33
CA ALA A 67 0.27 -2.13 0.45
C ALA A 67 0.41 -3.06 -0.76
N PHE A 68 0.58 -4.35 -0.49
CA PHE A 68 0.71 -5.36 -1.53
C PHE A 68 -0.67 -5.81 -2.02
N ARG A 69 -0.79 -6.06 -3.32
CA ARG A 69 -2.09 -6.31 -3.97
C ARG A 69 -2.18 -7.63 -4.70
N ALA A 70 -1.09 -8.05 -5.31
CA ALA A 70 -1.04 -9.30 -6.03
C ALA A 70 0.37 -9.87 -6.02
N ALA A 71 0.45 -11.20 -6.11
CA ALA A 71 1.64 -11.93 -6.53
C ALA A 71 1.33 -12.55 -7.90
N VAL A 72 2.23 -12.34 -8.86
CA VAL A 72 2.09 -12.86 -10.22
C VAL A 72 3.13 -13.95 -10.44
N VAL A 73 2.68 -15.10 -10.90
CA VAL A 73 3.54 -16.25 -11.19
C VAL A 73 3.49 -16.49 -12.70
N PHE A 74 4.66 -16.48 -13.33
CA PHE A 74 4.81 -16.81 -14.74
C PHE A 74 5.32 -18.24 -14.86
N ASP A 75 4.70 -19.03 -15.75
CA ASP A 75 5.18 -20.37 -16.10
C ASP A 75 6.30 -20.26 -17.14
N SER A 76 7.48 -19.88 -16.64
CA SER A 76 8.69 -19.73 -17.43
C SER A 76 9.91 -20.22 -16.66
N GLU A 77 11.00 -20.46 -17.39
CA GLU A 77 12.28 -20.78 -16.77
C GLU A 77 12.76 -19.60 -15.91
N ALA A 78 13.15 -19.89 -14.66
CA ALA A 78 13.62 -18.87 -13.74
C ALA A 78 14.92 -18.23 -14.27
N PRO A 79 15.11 -16.91 -14.11
CA PRO A 79 16.35 -16.26 -14.50
C PRO A 79 17.58 -16.90 -13.83
N ALA A 80 18.67 -17.02 -14.58
CA ALA A 80 19.96 -17.39 -14.01
C ALA A 80 20.40 -16.30 -13.01
N GLY A 81 20.59 -16.66 -11.73
CA GLY A 81 20.98 -15.71 -10.68
C GLY A 81 20.34 -15.93 -9.31
N GLY A 82 19.34 -16.81 -9.21
CA GLY A 82 18.65 -17.07 -7.95
C GLY A 82 17.75 -15.90 -7.51
N PRO A 83 17.26 -15.92 -6.26
CA PRO A 83 16.42 -14.84 -5.76
C PRO A 83 17.22 -13.52 -5.68
N PRO A 84 16.54 -12.37 -5.80
CA PRO A 84 17.16 -11.07 -5.59
C PRO A 84 17.73 -10.96 -4.16
N PRO A 85 18.76 -10.11 -3.94
CA PRO A 85 19.28 -9.88 -2.60
C PRO A 85 18.17 -9.35 -1.68
N PRO A 86 18.18 -9.72 -0.39
CA PRO A 86 17.19 -9.23 0.55
C PRO A 86 17.32 -7.71 0.72
N CYS A 87 16.18 -7.05 0.95
CA CYS A 87 16.16 -5.64 1.34
C CYS A 87 16.89 -5.49 2.68
N PRO A 88 17.84 -4.53 2.82
CA PRO A 88 18.53 -4.32 4.09
C PRO A 88 17.55 -3.92 5.20
N ASP A 89 17.95 -4.05 6.46
CA ASP A 89 17.15 -3.50 7.55
C ASP A 89 17.15 -1.97 7.46
N LEU A 90 15.96 -1.39 7.54
CA LEU A 90 15.69 0.03 7.34
C LEU A 90 15.21 0.72 8.62
N LEU A 91 14.99 -0.03 9.71
CA LEU A 91 14.56 0.55 10.99
C LEU A 91 15.75 0.76 11.91
N SER A 92 15.82 1.94 12.51
CA SER A 92 16.62 2.13 13.71
C SER A 92 15.99 1.43 14.93
N ASP A 93 16.81 1.14 15.94
CA ASP A 93 16.32 0.58 17.21
C ASP A 93 15.28 1.47 17.91
N ALA A 94 15.43 2.79 17.76
CA ALA A 94 14.48 3.77 18.31
C ALA A 94 13.11 3.69 17.61
N GLU A 95 13.09 3.60 16.27
CA GLU A 95 11.85 3.42 15.51
C GLU A 95 11.19 2.07 15.85
N ARG A 96 11.98 1.00 15.99
CA ARG A 96 11.45 -0.32 16.39
C ARG A 96 10.85 -0.28 17.79
N ALA A 97 11.53 0.34 18.75
CA ALA A 97 11.00 0.52 20.11
C ALA A 97 9.67 1.28 20.10
N ALA A 98 9.61 2.42 19.39
CA ALA A 98 8.39 3.21 19.26
C ALA A 98 7.26 2.45 18.55
N ALA A 99 7.58 1.70 17.49
CA ALA A 99 6.60 0.91 16.74
C ALA A 99 6.01 -0.23 17.60
N ARG A 100 6.81 -0.88 18.46
CA ARG A 100 6.31 -1.90 19.40
C ARG A 100 5.32 -1.31 20.41
N GLU A 101 5.64 -0.15 20.97
CA GLU A 101 4.74 0.56 21.87
C GLU A 101 3.43 0.95 21.15
N ALA A 102 3.54 1.51 19.94
CA ALA A 102 2.39 1.87 19.13
C ALA A 102 1.52 0.65 18.75
N MET A 103 2.14 -0.49 18.44
CA MET A 103 1.42 -1.74 18.18
C MET A 103 0.68 -2.22 19.43
N ALA A 104 1.32 -2.20 20.59
CA ALA A 104 0.66 -2.57 21.85
C ALA A 104 -0.55 -1.68 22.14
N ASN A 105 -0.46 -0.38 21.86
CA ASN A 105 -1.58 0.55 22.01
C ASN A 105 -2.69 0.30 20.97
N ALA A 106 -2.33 0.01 19.71
CA ALA A 106 -3.30 -0.33 18.67
C ALA A 106 -4.05 -1.63 18.98
N LEU A 107 -3.35 -2.65 19.47
CA LEU A 107 -3.95 -3.91 19.92
C LEU A 107 -4.92 -3.68 21.09
N LYS A 108 -4.54 -2.89 22.10
CA LYS A 108 -5.44 -2.55 23.23
C LYS A 108 -6.70 -1.81 22.80
N ALA A 109 -6.61 -0.97 21.77
CA ALA A 109 -7.76 -0.25 21.24
C ALA A 109 -8.66 -1.16 20.37
N THR A 110 -8.10 -2.23 19.82
CA THR A 110 -8.79 -3.15 18.91
C THR A 110 -9.66 -4.12 19.70
N ASN A 111 -10.86 -4.42 19.18
CA ASN A 111 -11.68 -5.48 19.72
C ASN A 111 -11.22 -6.79 19.08
N GLU A 112 -10.64 -7.68 19.87
CA GLU A 112 -10.07 -8.95 19.40
C GLU A 112 -11.08 -9.81 18.62
N ASP A 113 -12.33 -9.88 19.08
CA ASP A 113 -13.41 -10.64 18.42
C ASP A 113 -13.77 -10.08 17.04
N ARG A 114 -13.35 -8.85 16.73
CA ARG A 114 -13.67 -8.12 15.50
C ARG A 114 -12.43 -7.66 14.74
N ILE A 115 -11.25 -8.16 15.09
CA ILE A 115 -9.98 -7.68 14.55
C ILE A 115 -9.94 -7.77 13.01
N CYS A 116 -10.45 -8.86 12.44
CA CYS A 116 -10.54 -9.02 10.99
C CYS A 116 -11.45 -7.96 10.35
N GLU A 117 -12.64 -7.71 10.90
CA GLU A 117 -13.55 -6.67 10.39
C GLU A 117 -12.95 -5.27 10.54
N GLN A 118 -12.27 -5.00 11.66
CA GLN A 118 -11.66 -3.71 11.93
C GLN A 118 -10.47 -3.44 11.01
N LEU A 119 -9.57 -4.41 10.82
CA LEU A 119 -8.37 -4.25 9.99
C LEU A 119 -8.64 -4.31 8.49
N HIS A 120 -9.66 -5.06 8.05
CA HIS A 120 -10.04 -5.13 6.63
C HIS A 120 -11.07 -4.06 6.22
N GLY A 121 -11.57 -3.30 7.19
CA GLY A 121 -12.42 -2.14 7.03
C GLY A 121 -13.91 -2.50 6.98
N GLY A 122 -14.66 -1.92 7.91
CA GLY A 122 -16.09 -2.14 8.10
C GLY A 122 -16.65 -1.15 9.13
N GLU A 123 -17.93 -1.27 9.45
CA GLU A 123 -18.61 -0.38 10.43
C GLU A 123 -18.02 -0.45 11.84
N ALA A 124 -17.25 -1.51 12.13
CA ALA A 124 -16.56 -1.76 13.40
C ALA A 124 -15.36 -0.82 13.67
N MET A 125 -14.86 -0.14 12.64
CA MET A 125 -13.63 0.63 12.73
C MET A 125 -13.91 2.05 13.23
N THR A 126 -13.61 2.30 14.51
CA THR A 126 -13.73 3.63 15.11
C THR A 126 -12.57 4.54 14.71
N THR A 127 -12.73 5.85 14.90
CA THR A 127 -11.66 6.83 14.69
C THR A 127 -10.42 6.52 15.54
N ASP A 128 -10.60 6.12 16.80
CA ASP A 128 -9.49 5.90 17.72
C ASP A 128 -8.66 4.67 17.32
N VAL A 129 -9.31 3.55 16.98
CA VAL A 129 -8.63 2.34 16.51
C VAL A 129 -7.85 2.63 15.22
N ARG A 130 -8.48 3.34 14.28
CA ARG A 130 -7.83 3.78 13.04
C ARG A 130 -6.58 4.62 13.30
N LEU A 131 -6.67 5.60 14.19
CA LEU A 131 -5.55 6.48 14.50
C LEU A 131 -4.42 5.72 15.21
N ALA A 132 -4.73 4.76 16.06
CA ALA A 132 -3.74 3.91 16.71
C ALA A 132 -2.96 3.04 15.69
N TRP A 133 -3.66 2.40 14.74
CA TRP A 133 -2.98 1.64 13.67
C TRP A 133 -2.22 2.54 12.69
N ALA A 134 -2.66 3.78 12.46
CA ALA A 134 -1.88 4.75 11.70
C ALA A 134 -0.62 5.22 12.45
N ALA A 135 -0.70 5.37 13.77
CA ALA A 135 0.44 5.74 14.61
C ALA A 135 1.56 4.71 14.52
N LEU A 136 1.22 3.42 14.48
CA LEU A 136 2.20 2.35 14.23
C LEU A 136 3.02 2.59 12.95
N ARG A 137 2.37 2.93 11.84
CA ARG A 137 3.08 3.22 10.57
C ARG A 137 3.86 4.55 10.62
N ASN A 138 3.37 5.53 11.38
CA ASN A 138 4.06 6.82 11.58
C ASN A 138 5.38 6.70 12.36
N CYS A 139 5.60 5.59 13.09
CA CYS A 139 6.87 5.32 13.77
C CYS A 139 8.03 5.12 12.81
N VAL A 140 7.76 4.68 11.57
CA VAL A 140 8.77 4.58 10.51
C VAL A 140 8.93 5.96 9.86
N LEU A 141 10.10 6.58 10.02
CA LEU A 141 10.37 7.93 9.52
C LEU A 141 10.62 7.93 8.00
N LEU A 142 11.27 6.88 7.49
CA LEU A 142 11.56 6.72 6.07
C LEU A 142 10.27 6.85 5.23
N GLY A 143 10.30 7.73 4.24
CA GLY A 143 9.18 7.97 3.32
C GLY A 143 7.92 8.55 3.95
N ARG A 144 7.84 8.74 5.28
CA ARG A 144 6.64 9.22 5.96
C ARG A 144 6.22 10.59 5.50
N ASP A 145 7.14 11.55 5.50
CA ASP A 145 6.78 12.94 5.26
C ASP A 145 6.45 13.22 3.78
N GLN A 146 6.82 12.31 2.87
CA GLN A 146 6.59 12.43 1.42
C GLN A 146 5.48 11.51 0.88
N TYR A 147 5.36 10.29 1.42
CA TYR A 147 4.54 9.22 0.84
C TYR A 147 3.45 8.71 1.77
N ARG A 148 3.34 9.26 2.99
CA ARG A 148 2.21 8.96 3.86
C ARG A 148 0.91 9.28 3.14
N TYR A 149 -0.06 8.37 3.26
CA TYR A 149 -1.40 8.58 2.73
C TYR A 149 -2.01 9.85 3.29
N SER A 150 -2.69 10.62 2.45
CA SER A 150 -3.48 11.76 2.92
C SER A 150 -4.50 11.30 3.96
N ASP A 151 -4.97 12.19 4.82
CA ASP A 151 -5.92 11.82 5.87
C ASP A 151 -7.23 11.26 5.29
N LEU A 152 -7.64 11.74 4.11
CA LEU A 152 -8.78 11.19 3.38
C LEU A 152 -8.50 9.77 2.86
N GLN A 153 -7.34 9.54 2.25
CA GLN A 153 -6.94 8.21 1.79
C GLN A 153 -6.81 7.22 2.96
N LEU A 154 -6.21 7.65 4.07
CA LEU A 154 -6.10 6.87 5.30
C LEU A 154 -7.49 6.54 5.87
N THR A 155 -8.39 7.52 5.92
CA THR A 155 -9.76 7.32 6.39
C THR A 155 -10.51 6.35 5.48
N TYR A 156 -10.38 6.48 4.16
CA TYR A 156 -10.97 5.52 3.22
C TYR A 156 -10.37 4.13 3.39
N HIS A 157 -9.06 4.01 3.58
CA HIS A 157 -8.36 2.72 3.74
C HIS A 157 -8.98 1.88 4.86
N TYR A 158 -9.33 2.52 5.98
CA TYR A 158 -9.87 1.84 7.15
C TYR A 158 -11.40 1.77 7.22
N THR A 159 -12.12 2.70 6.58
CA THR A 159 -13.60 2.73 6.66
C THR A 159 -14.29 2.16 5.43
N LYS A 160 -13.60 2.09 4.29
CA LYS A 160 -14.14 1.73 2.96
C LYS A 160 -15.35 2.55 2.50
N LYS A 161 -15.67 3.67 3.17
CA LYS A 161 -16.83 4.52 2.85
C LYS A 161 -16.64 5.21 1.50
N LYS A 162 -17.54 4.95 0.55
CA LYS A 162 -17.49 5.54 -0.79
C LYS A 162 -17.52 7.08 -0.77
N SER A 163 -18.26 7.68 0.16
CA SER A 163 -18.29 9.14 0.32
C SER A 163 -16.92 9.74 0.68
N VAL A 164 -16.11 9.03 1.47
CA VAL A 164 -14.73 9.46 1.78
C VAL A 164 -13.83 9.31 0.55
N LEU A 165 -14.00 8.25 -0.25
CA LEU A 165 -13.27 8.08 -1.50
C LEU A 165 -13.57 9.22 -2.48
N MET A 166 -14.84 9.59 -2.67
CA MET A 166 -15.20 10.68 -3.59
C MET A 166 -14.51 11.99 -3.18
N ARG A 167 -14.58 12.35 -1.89
CA ARG A 167 -13.87 13.52 -1.35
C ARG A 167 -12.36 13.45 -1.55
N ALA A 168 -11.76 12.26 -1.42
CA ALA A 168 -10.32 12.07 -1.63
C ALA A 168 -9.93 12.31 -3.10
N LEU A 169 -10.77 11.85 -4.04
CA LEU A 169 -10.56 12.09 -5.46
C LEU A 169 -10.71 13.57 -5.77
N ASP A 170 -11.80 14.21 -5.33
CA ASP A 170 -12.06 15.63 -5.58
C ASP A 170 -10.88 16.50 -5.12
N ALA A 171 -10.35 16.25 -3.91
CA ALA A 171 -9.18 16.96 -3.40
C ALA A 171 -7.90 16.75 -4.26
N SER A 172 -7.65 15.53 -4.75
CA SER A 172 -6.50 15.28 -5.63
C SER A 172 -6.61 15.99 -6.98
N TRP A 173 -7.82 16.11 -7.53
CA TRP A 173 -8.05 16.85 -8.78
C TRP A 173 -7.84 18.36 -8.61
N GLU A 174 -8.17 18.92 -7.44
CA GLU A 174 -7.91 20.33 -7.11
C GLU A 174 -6.41 20.62 -6.98
N GLU A 175 -5.64 19.74 -6.34
CA GLU A 175 -4.18 19.85 -6.21
C GLU A 175 -3.47 19.75 -7.57
N GLU A 176 -3.88 18.79 -8.42
CA GLU A 176 -3.33 18.63 -9.78
C GLU A 176 -3.74 19.77 -10.73
N GLY A 177 -4.96 20.28 -10.59
CA GLY A 177 -5.46 21.42 -11.35
C GLY A 177 -4.79 22.74 -10.97
N SER A 178 -4.45 22.93 -9.69
CA SER A 178 -3.69 24.10 -9.22
C SER A 178 -2.22 24.05 -9.63
N ALA A 179 -1.66 22.86 -9.88
CA ALA A 179 -0.29 22.70 -10.41
C ALA A 179 -0.18 22.98 -11.92
N HIS A 180 -1.31 23.09 -12.64
CA HIS A 180 -1.36 23.31 -14.10
C HIS A 180 -1.76 24.74 -14.51
N SER A 181 -1.72 25.73 -13.60
CA SER A 181 -1.75 27.14 -14.01
C SER A 181 -0.38 27.55 -14.60
N TYR A 182 -0.02 26.95 -15.74
CA TYR A 182 1.10 27.38 -16.55
C TYR A 182 0.64 28.51 -17.47
N ASP A 183 1.23 29.67 -17.23
CA ASP A 183 1.25 30.92 -17.97
C ASP A 183 0.77 30.84 -19.42
N SER A 184 -0.52 31.13 -19.66
CA SER A 184 -1.07 31.37 -20.99
C SER A 184 -0.77 32.81 -21.42
N ALA A 185 0.51 33.12 -21.61
CA ALA A 185 0.94 34.40 -22.15
C ALA A 185 2.21 34.26 -22.99
N GLN A 186 2.18 33.44 -24.04
CA GLN A 186 2.97 33.61 -25.28
C GLN A 186 2.77 32.39 -26.20
N ASP A 187 1.95 32.53 -27.26
CA ASP A 187 2.32 32.24 -28.66
C ASP A 187 1.11 32.57 -29.55
N ASP A 188 0.88 33.86 -29.80
CA ASP A 188 0.07 34.31 -30.92
C ASP A 188 0.89 34.11 -32.20
N ARG A 189 0.80 32.93 -32.82
CA ARG A 189 1.20 32.78 -34.22
C ARG A 189 0.17 31.95 -35.02
N PRO A 190 -0.34 32.50 -36.14
CA PRO A 190 -1.33 31.83 -36.96
C PRO A 190 -0.68 30.80 -37.87
N TRP A 191 -1.26 29.60 -37.92
CA TRP A 191 -0.92 28.57 -38.88
C TRP A 191 -1.55 28.91 -40.24
N HIS A 192 -0.70 29.05 -41.27
CA HIS A 192 -1.06 28.95 -42.69
C HIS A 192 -0.78 27.53 -43.18
#